data_AF-A0A2P8DMX7-F1
#
_entry.id   AF-A0A2P8DMX7-F1
#
_cell.length_a   1.000
_cell.length_b   1.000
_cell.length_c   1.000
_cell.angle_alpha   90.00
_cell.angle_beta   90.00
_cell.angle_gamma   90.00
#
_symmetry.space_group_name_H-M   'P 1'
#
loop_
_entity.id
_entity.type
_entity.pdbx_description
1 polymer ?
#
loop_
_entity_poly.entity_id
_entity_poly.type
_entity_poly.pdbx_seq_one_letter_code
_entity_poly.pdbx_strand_id
1 'polypeptide(L)'
;MSTATPTTPAVRRWAVLLTAFAAASAAALGQAPGALAHNTLISSSPEDGKSVGTAPDEIVLTFNDDVMEGGNGIVVTAPGGTQVQDGEAAIDGPEASVGLESLTEAGEYTVDYRIISADGHPLKDKLTFTLTEEGVAEPSPSASPAGGGEQESTPAPAADSTPDDPMSALGPVGGAIGAIALIGIIVILLLRLRGRRPGGGDGDSGGTGGTGGTE
;
A
#
# COMPACT_ATOMS: atom_id res chain seq x y z
N MET A 1 57.92 37.18 -27.41
CA MET A 1 56.64 37.70 -26.92
C MET A 1 55.67 36.53 -26.82
N SER A 2 55.29 36.12 -25.61
CA SER A 2 54.41 34.97 -25.39
C SER A 2 53.31 35.42 -24.42
N THR A 3 52.07 35.46 -24.90
CA THR A 3 50.90 35.88 -24.12
C THR A 3 50.18 34.64 -23.62
N ALA A 4 50.18 34.42 -22.31
CA ALA A 4 49.42 33.36 -21.66
C ALA A 4 47.97 33.80 -21.43
N THR A 5 47.02 32.99 -21.86
CA THR A 5 45.57 33.19 -21.67
C THR A 5 45.17 32.75 -20.25
N PRO A 6 44.49 33.59 -19.44
CA PRO A 6 43.99 33.16 -18.14
C PRO A 6 42.74 32.29 -18.33
N THR A 7 42.82 31.01 -17.97
CA THR A 7 41.65 30.12 -17.91
C THR A 7 40.89 30.41 -16.61
N THR A 8 39.72 31.05 -16.72
CA THR A 8 38.91 31.48 -15.58
C THR A 8 38.44 30.28 -14.73
N PRO A 9 38.82 30.19 -13.44
CA PRO A 9 38.55 29.01 -12.60
C PRO A 9 37.07 28.82 -12.22
N ALA A 10 36.23 29.83 -12.44
CA ALA A 10 34.82 29.83 -12.05
C ALA A 10 33.96 28.83 -12.86
N VAL A 11 34.21 28.70 -14.16
CA VAL A 11 33.42 27.84 -15.06
C VAL A 11 33.61 26.36 -14.72
N ARG A 12 34.82 26.00 -14.28
CA ARG A 12 35.18 24.63 -13.90
C ARG A 12 34.54 24.19 -12.58
N ARG A 13 34.31 25.10 -11.64
CA ARG A 13 33.62 24.79 -10.37
C ARG A 13 32.14 24.51 -10.57
N TRP A 14 31.49 25.24 -11.46
CA TRP A 14 30.06 25.05 -11.77
C TRP A 14 29.81 23.76 -12.55
N ALA A 15 30.70 23.39 -13.48
CA ALA A 15 30.62 22.12 -14.19
C ALA A 15 30.72 20.93 -13.22
N VAL A 16 31.64 20.95 -12.25
CA VAL A 16 31.81 19.88 -11.25
C VAL A 16 30.57 19.74 -10.36
N LEU A 17 29.97 20.85 -9.93
CA LEU A 17 28.76 20.82 -9.11
C LEU A 17 27.56 20.26 -9.88
N LEU A 18 27.40 20.61 -11.16
CA LEU A 18 26.33 20.07 -12.00
C LEU A 18 26.51 18.58 -12.28
N THR A 19 27.74 18.12 -12.55
CA THR A 19 28.01 16.69 -12.75
C THR A 19 27.83 15.91 -11.45
N ALA A 20 28.25 16.44 -10.30
CA ALA A 20 28.01 15.81 -9.00
C ALA A 20 26.52 15.74 -8.67
N PHE A 21 25.76 16.80 -8.96
CA PHE A 21 24.32 16.82 -8.78
C PHE A 21 23.61 15.82 -9.71
N ALA A 22 23.99 15.75 -10.99
CA ALA A 22 23.44 14.80 -11.94
C ALA A 22 23.77 13.35 -11.55
N ALA A 23 25.00 13.08 -11.10
CA ALA A 23 25.41 11.76 -10.63
C ALA A 23 24.68 11.34 -9.34
N ALA A 24 24.53 12.27 -8.37
CA ALA A 24 23.76 12.02 -7.15
C ALA A 24 22.27 11.79 -7.45
N SER A 25 21.71 12.54 -8.41
CA SER A 25 20.33 12.37 -8.85
C SER A 25 20.13 11.02 -9.54
N ALA A 26 21.02 10.63 -10.47
CA ALA A 26 20.94 9.33 -11.14
C ALA A 26 21.10 8.15 -10.16
N ALA A 27 21.98 8.28 -9.17
CA ALA A 27 22.12 7.28 -8.10
C ALA A 27 20.86 7.17 -7.23
N ALA A 28 20.16 8.28 -6.97
CA ALA A 28 18.90 8.29 -6.23
C ALA A 28 17.74 7.66 -7.03
N LEU A 29 17.66 7.90 -8.34
CA LEU A 29 16.59 7.33 -9.19
C LEU A 29 16.76 5.84 -9.49
N GLY A 30 17.98 5.29 -9.39
CA GLY A 30 18.24 3.86 -9.58
C GLY A 30 17.83 2.97 -8.39
N GLN A 31 17.45 3.57 -7.26
CA GLN A 31 17.12 2.90 -6.01
C GLN A 31 15.61 2.98 -5.68
N ALA A 32 14.74 3.11 -6.68
CA ALA A 32 13.31 2.92 -6.47
C ALA A 32 13.03 1.41 -6.52
N PRO A 33 12.84 0.70 -5.38
CA PRO A 33 12.27 -0.64 -5.44
C PRO A 33 10.93 -0.55 -6.17
N GLY A 34 10.71 -1.43 -7.14
CA GLY A 34 9.44 -1.50 -7.85
C GLY A 34 8.32 -1.71 -6.83
N ALA A 35 7.35 -0.81 -6.80
CA ALA A 35 6.15 -0.96 -5.99
C ALA A 35 5.28 -2.10 -6.56
N LEU A 36 5.57 -3.34 -6.15
CA LEU A 36 4.63 -4.46 -6.25
C LEU A 36 3.82 -4.47 -4.94
N ALA A 37 2.89 -3.53 -4.82
CA ALA A 37 2.05 -3.33 -3.63
C ALA A 37 0.64 -3.89 -3.78
N HIS A 38 0.41 -4.78 -4.76
CA HIS A 38 -0.90 -5.40 -4.90
C HIS A 38 -0.98 -6.62 -3.99
N ASN A 39 -2.07 -6.74 -3.24
CA ASN A 39 -2.38 -7.96 -2.52
C ASN A 39 -2.63 -9.08 -3.55
N THR A 40 -2.17 -10.29 -3.25
CA THR A 40 -2.30 -11.48 -4.07
C THR A 40 -2.72 -12.66 -3.19
N LEU A 41 -3.50 -13.56 -3.76
CA LEU A 41 -3.93 -14.78 -3.07
C LEU A 41 -2.72 -15.71 -2.90
N ILE A 42 -2.39 -16.07 -1.65
CA ILE A 42 -1.34 -17.04 -1.32
C ILE A 42 -1.93 -18.46 -1.32
N SER A 43 -3.08 -18.63 -0.69
CA SER A 43 -3.72 -19.94 -0.52
C SER A 43 -5.22 -19.82 -0.33
N SER A 44 -5.92 -20.93 -0.60
CA SER A 44 -7.34 -21.07 -0.32
C SER A 44 -7.62 -22.42 0.35
N SER A 45 -8.68 -22.46 1.15
CA SER A 45 -9.29 -23.68 1.66
C SER A 45 -10.77 -23.69 1.26
N PRO A 46 -11.23 -24.65 0.43
CA PRO A 46 -10.43 -25.63 -0.31
C PRO A 46 -9.40 -24.99 -1.26
N GLU A 47 -8.32 -25.72 -1.57
CA GLU A 47 -7.32 -25.30 -2.56
C GLU A 47 -7.96 -25.21 -3.96
N ASP A 48 -7.52 -24.24 -4.77
CA ASP A 48 -8.00 -24.07 -6.14
C ASP A 48 -7.79 -25.33 -7.00
N GLY A 49 -8.85 -25.73 -7.70
CA GLY A 49 -8.94 -26.94 -8.52
C GLY A 49 -9.03 -28.25 -7.73
N LYS A 50 -9.12 -28.22 -6.40
CA LYS A 50 -9.10 -29.44 -5.58
C LYS A 50 -10.44 -30.17 -5.59
N SER A 51 -10.37 -31.50 -5.66
CA SER A 51 -11.52 -32.37 -5.36
C SER A 51 -11.55 -32.74 -3.88
N VAL A 52 -12.70 -32.55 -3.22
CA VAL A 52 -12.90 -32.81 -1.79
C VAL A 52 -13.94 -33.90 -1.56
N GLY A 53 -13.63 -34.79 -0.60
CA GLY A 53 -14.50 -35.89 -0.15
C GLY A 53 -15.49 -35.48 0.95
N THR A 54 -15.40 -34.25 1.42
CA THR A 54 -16.20 -33.73 2.54
C THR A 54 -16.59 -32.30 2.20
N ALA A 55 -17.86 -31.96 2.39
CA ALA A 55 -18.35 -30.61 2.21
C ALA A 55 -17.63 -29.66 3.21
N PRO A 56 -16.95 -28.60 2.73
CA PRO A 56 -16.40 -27.59 3.62
C PRO A 56 -17.54 -26.80 4.29
N ASP A 57 -17.33 -26.41 5.55
CA ASP A 57 -18.24 -25.51 6.28
C ASP A 57 -18.01 -24.03 5.94
N GLU A 58 -16.85 -23.69 5.40
CA GLU A 58 -16.47 -22.33 5.02
C GLU A 58 -15.46 -22.32 3.86
N ILE A 59 -15.34 -21.17 3.19
CA ILE A 59 -14.22 -20.84 2.33
C ILE A 59 -13.27 -19.92 3.08
N VAL A 60 -11.98 -20.20 3.06
CA VAL A 60 -10.94 -19.33 3.60
C VAL A 60 -9.96 -18.95 2.49
N LEU A 61 -9.71 -17.65 2.34
CA LEU A 61 -8.75 -17.08 1.40
C LEU A 61 -7.67 -16.35 2.18
N THR A 62 -6.40 -16.72 1.97
CA THR A 62 -5.25 -16.09 2.62
C THR A 62 -4.46 -15.28 1.61
N PHE A 63 -4.19 -14.02 1.92
CA PHE A 63 -3.46 -13.09 1.07
C PHE A 63 -2.06 -12.80 1.61
N ASN A 64 -1.22 -12.14 0.82
CA ASN A 64 0.16 -11.80 1.21
C ASN A 64 0.31 -10.52 2.02
N ASP A 65 -0.79 -9.79 2.20
CA ASP A 65 -0.88 -8.56 2.98
C ASP A 65 -2.29 -8.45 3.58
N ASP A 66 -2.45 -7.54 4.53
CA ASP A 66 -3.70 -7.35 5.26
C ASP A 66 -4.85 -6.92 4.33
N VAL A 67 -6.05 -7.39 4.68
CA VAL A 67 -7.31 -7.03 4.03
C VAL A 67 -7.99 -5.93 4.84
N MET A 68 -8.47 -4.88 4.16
CA MET A 68 -9.25 -3.83 4.81
C MET A 68 -10.63 -4.35 5.21
N GLU A 69 -11.15 -3.91 6.35
CA GLU A 69 -12.54 -4.18 6.71
C GLU A 69 -13.54 -3.45 5.78
N GLY A 70 -14.65 -4.13 5.47
CA GLY A 70 -15.77 -3.58 4.72
C GLY A 70 -15.57 -3.55 3.20
N GLY A 71 -16.67 -3.77 2.46
CA GLY A 71 -16.66 -3.77 1.00
C GLY A 71 -16.03 -5.00 0.35
N ASN A 72 -15.66 -6.02 1.14
CA ASN A 72 -15.24 -7.33 0.65
C ASN A 72 -16.44 -8.20 0.33
N GLY A 73 -16.24 -9.21 -0.52
CA GLY A 73 -17.26 -10.20 -0.81
C GLY A 73 -16.65 -11.48 -1.34
N ILE A 74 -17.20 -12.60 -0.88
CA ILE A 74 -16.92 -13.94 -1.38
C ILE A 74 -18.28 -14.54 -1.75
N VAL A 75 -18.41 -14.99 -2.99
CA VAL A 75 -19.64 -15.58 -3.53
C VAL A 75 -19.31 -16.99 -3.98
N VAL A 76 -20.08 -17.97 -3.53
CA VAL A 76 -19.84 -19.38 -3.82
C VAL A 76 -21.05 -19.91 -4.59
N THR A 77 -20.80 -20.37 -5.80
CA THR A 77 -21.84 -20.83 -6.73
C THR A 77 -21.73 -22.34 -6.91
N ALA A 78 -22.83 -23.05 -6.65
CA ALA A 78 -22.98 -24.49 -6.83
C ALA A 78 -23.03 -24.89 -8.32
N PRO A 79 -22.84 -26.19 -8.65
CA PRO A 79 -22.97 -26.69 -10.02
C PRO A 79 -24.30 -26.32 -10.70
N GLY A 80 -25.40 -26.31 -9.95
CA GLY A 80 -26.73 -25.87 -10.41
C GLY A 80 -26.89 -24.35 -10.61
N GLY A 81 -25.89 -23.53 -10.26
CA GLY A 81 -25.91 -22.07 -10.39
C GLY A 81 -26.47 -21.32 -9.18
N THR A 82 -26.82 -22.03 -8.10
CA THR A 82 -27.31 -21.43 -6.85
C THR A 82 -26.15 -20.91 -6.02
N GLN A 83 -26.32 -19.74 -5.38
CA GLN A 83 -25.36 -19.21 -4.42
C GLN A 83 -25.55 -19.91 -3.07
N VAL A 84 -24.45 -20.35 -2.44
CA VAL A 84 -24.45 -21.19 -1.24
C VAL A 84 -23.60 -20.62 -0.10
N GLN A 85 -23.11 -19.39 -0.23
CA GLN A 85 -22.44 -18.72 0.88
C GLN A 85 -23.45 -18.27 1.95
N ASP A 86 -23.08 -18.44 3.22
CA ASP A 86 -23.87 -18.03 4.38
C ASP A 86 -23.25 -16.79 5.03
N GLY A 87 -23.94 -15.65 4.88
CA GLY A 87 -23.56 -14.37 5.49
C GLY A 87 -22.60 -13.51 4.65
N GLU A 88 -21.92 -12.60 5.34
CA GLU A 88 -20.94 -11.67 4.77
C GLU A 88 -19.51 -12.20 4.98
N ALA A 89 -18.55 -11.66 4.20
CA ALA A 89 -17.14 -12.03 4.37
C ALA A 89 -16.60 -11.52 5.72
N ALA A 90 -16.05 -12.42 6.53
CA ALA A 90 -15.32 -12.11 7.74
C ALA A 90 -13.84 -11.89 7.43
N ILE A 91 -13.22 -10.90 8.07
CA ILE A 91 -11.83 -10.52 7.84
C ILE A 91 -11.03 -10.66 9.14
N ASP A 92 -9.88 -11.32 9.08
CA ASP A 92 -8.89 -11.39 10.16
C ASP A 92 -7.47 -11.20 9.60
N GLY A 93 -6.95 -9.98 9.69
CA GLY A 93 -5.65 -9.62 9.11
C GLY A 93 -5.56 -9.93 7.61
N PRO A 94 -4.70 -10.86 7.18
CA PRO A 94 -4.57 -11.27 5.78
C PRO A 94 -5.59 -12.31 5.32
N GLU A 95 -6.51 -12.75 6.18
CA GLU A 95 -7.51 -13.77 5.86
C GLU A 95 -8.90 -13.16 5.60
N ALA A 96 -9.58 -13.68 4.58
CA ALA A 96 -10.98 -13.43 4.32
C ALA A 96 -11.73 -14.76 4.23
N SER A 97 -12.78 -14.94 5.02
CA SER A 97 -13.58 -16.16 5.03
C SER A 97 -15.08 -15.89 4.86
N VAL A 98 -15.81 -16.91 4.41
CA VAL A 98 -17.28 -16.90 4.39
C VAL A 98 -17.79 -18.30 4.71
N GLY A 99 -18.83 -18.38 5.55
CA GLY A 99 -19.51 -19.64 5.82
C GLY A 99 -20.22 -20.19 4.58
N LEU A 100 -20.54 -21.47 4.61
CA LEU A 100 -21.30 -22.15 3.57
C LEU A 100 -22.57 -22.76 4.15
N GLU A 101 -23.65 -22.66 3.38
CA GLU A 101 -24.83 -23.50 3.59
C GLU A 101 -24.50 -24.97 3.33
N SER A 102 -25.38 -25.88 3.75
CA SER A 102 -25.19 -27.31 3.48
C SER A 102 -25.11 -27.60 1.99
N LEU A 103 -23.95 -28.14 1.55
CA LEU A 103 -23.70 -28.45 0.15
C LEU A 103 -24.34 -29.79 -0.24
N THR A 104 -25.37 -29.76 -1.08
CA THR A 104 -26.16 -30.95 -1.46
C THR A 104 -25.93 -31.43 -2.91
N GLU A 105 -25.04 -30.79 -3.65
CA GLU A 105 -24.80 -31.08 -5.07
C GLU A 105 -23.35 -31.51 -5.28
N ALA A 106 -23.13 -32.65 -5.94
CA ALA A 106 -21.78 -33.05 -6.32
C ALA A 106 -21.40 -32.32 -7.61
N GLY A 107 -20.13 -31.96 -7.75
CA GLY A 107 -19.61 -31.27 -8.93
C GLY A 107 -18.75 -30.06 -8.59
N GLU A 108 -18.48 -29.26 -9.62
CA GLU A 108 -17.63 -28.08 -9.53
C GLU A 108 -18.39 -26.90 -8.91
N TYR A 109 -17.85 -26.39 -7.82
CA TYR A 109 -18.23 -25.14 -7.19
C TYR A 109 -17.28 -24.04 -7.64
N THR A 110 -17.84 -22.85 -7.85
CA THR A 110 -17.11 -21.65 -8.24
C THR A 110 -17.07 -20.67 -7.08
N VAL A 111 -15.88 -20.17 -6.73
CA VAL A 111 -15.69 -19.14 -5.70
C VAL A 111 -15.21 -17.87 -6.40
N ASP A 112 -16.09 -16.88 -6.49
CA ASP A 112 -15.74 -15.53 -6.97
C ASP A 112 -15.50 -14.63 -5.76
N TYR A 113 -14.40 -13.87 -5.75
CA TYR A 113 -14.12 -12.96 -4.65
C TYR A 113 -13.74 -11.55 -5.12
N ARG A 114 -14.05 -10.59 -4.25
CA ARG A 114 -13.60 -9.20 -4.33
C ARG A 114 -13.06 -8.80 -2.96
N ILE A 115 -11.78 -8.46 -2.90
CA ILE A 115 -11.08 -8.11 -1.66
C ILE A 115 -10.45 -6.73 -1.80
N ILE A 116 -10.55 -5.90 -0.77
CA ILE A 116 -9.90 -4.59 -0.69
C ILE A 116 -8.61 -4.75 0.09
N SER A 117 -7.49 -4.62 -0.60
CA SER A 117 -6.16 -4.65 -0.02
C SER A 117 -5.92 -3.48 0.93
N ALA A 118 -4.95 -3.57 1.84
CA ALA A 118 -4.52 -2.47 2.71
C ALA A 118 -4.14 -1.16 1.97
N ASP A 119 -3.76 -1.25 0.69
CA ASP A 119 -3.45 -0.10 -0.16
C ASP A 119 -4.69 0.56 -0.80
N GLY A 120 -5.88 0.00 -0.57
CA GLY A 120 -7.17 0.49 -1.03
C GLY A 120 -7.59 -0.01 -2.42
N HIS A 121 -6.79 -0.81 -3.12
CA HIS A 121 -7.15 -1.33 -4.44
C HIS A 121 -7.98 -2.62 -4.34
N PRO A 122 -9.09 -2.73 -5.09
CA PRO A 122 -9.85 -3.97 -5.16
C PRO A 122 -9.15 -5.02 -6.01
N LEU A 123 -8.87 -6.18 -5.42
CA LEU A 123 -8.52 -7.42 -6.08
C LEU A 123 -9.81 -8.19 -6.39
N LYS A 124 -9.92 -8.74 -7.60
CA LYS A 124 -11.01 -9.63 -7.99
C LYS A 124 -10.44 -10.82 -8.73
N ASP A 125 -10.82 -12.02 -8.31
CA ASP A 125 -10.46 -13.24 -9.00
C ASP A 125 -11.48 -14.34 -8.72
N LYS A 126 -11.21 -15.52 -9.26
CA LYS A 126 -12.02 -16.71 -9.11
C LYS A 126 -11.16 -17.96 -8.94
N LEU A 127 -11.64 -18.88 -8.14
CA LEU A 127 -11.11 -20.25 -8.02
C LEU A 127 -12.24 -21.27 -8.08
N THR A 128 -11.90 -22.55 -8.25
CA THR A 128 -12.88 -23.63 -8.23
C THR A 128 -12.49 -24.73 -7.24
N PHE A 129 -13.47 -25.50 -6.79
CA PHE A 129 -13.23 -26.79 -6.13
C PHE A 129 -14.33 -27.76 -6.55
N THR A 130 -14.09 -29.07 -6.45
CA THR A 130 -15.08 -30.10 -6.80
C THR A 130 -15.49 -30.88 -5.56
N LEU A 131 -16.78 -30.86 -5.22
CA LEU A 131 -17.33 -31.76 -4.21
C LEU A 131 -17.66 -33.10 -4.85
N THR A 132 -17.09 -34.18 -4.31
CA THR A 132 -17.38 -35.54 -4.79
C THR A 132 -18.73 -36.05 -4.27
N GLU A 133 -19.28 -37.09 -4.89
CA GLU A 133 -20.54 -37.70 -4.44
C GLU A 133 -20.45 -38.22 -2.99
N GLU A 134 -19.25 -38.64 -2.54
CA GLU A 134 -19.01 -39.05 -1.15
C GLU A 134 -19.22 -37.91 -0.15
N GLY A 135 -18.95 -36.67 -0.55
CA GLY A 135 -19.12 -35.48 0.28
C GLY A 135 -20.55 -34.95 0.33
N VAL A 136 -21.43 -35.44 -0.54
CA VAL A 136 -22.87 -35.10 -0.59
C VAL A 136 -23.73 -36.18 0.07
N ALA A 137 -23.27 -37.43 0.02
CA ALA A 137 -23.89 -38.51 0.78
C ALA A 137 -23.79 -38.14 2.28
N GLU A 138 -24.95 -38.17 2.96
CA GLU A 138 -25.18 -37.72 4.33
C GLU A 138 -24.00 -37.92 5.30
N PRO A 139 -23.79 -37.01 6.26
CA PRO A 139 -22.80 -37.22 7.32
C PRO A 139 -23.00 -38.61 7.91
N SER A 140 -21.97 -39.45 7.82
CA SER A 140 -21.99 -40.80 8.38
C SER A 140 -22.56 -40.74 9.80
N PRO A 141 -23.61 -41.52 10.13
CA PRO A 141 -24.21 -41.49 11.45
C PRO A 141 -23.25 -42.15 12.43
N SER A 142 -22.37 -41.36 13.05
CA SER A 142 -21.76 -41.75 14.32
C SER A 142 -22.80 -41.54 15.42
N ALA A 143 -23.74 -42.49 15.51
CA ALA A 143 -24.67 -42.60 16.62
C ALA A 143 -24.28 -43.77 17.52
N SER A 144 -23.75 -43.47 18.71
CA SER A 144 -24.29 -44.07 19.96
C SER A 144 -23.72 -43.48 21.24
N PRO A 145 -24.48 -43.53 22.36
CA PRO A 145 -24.55 -42.47 23.36
C PRO A 145 -24.08 -42.90 24.77
N ALA A 146 -24.18 -41.93 25.69
CA ALA A 146 -24.35 -42.05 27.15
C ALA A 146 -23.16 -41.66 28.05
N GLY A 147 -23.47 -40.76 28.99
CA GLY A 147 -22.62 -40.28 30.07
C GLY A 147 -22.60 -38.74 30.05
N GLY A 148 -23.63 -38.03 30.51
CA GLY A 148 -24.15 -38.12 31.87
C GLY A 148 -23.18 -37.40 32.80
N GLY A 149 -23.43 -36.10 33.03
CA GLY A 149 -22.57 -35.27 33.86
C GLY A 149 -22.96 -33.80 33.76
N GLU A 150 -24.10 -33.45 34.33
CA GLU A 150 -24.39 -32.08 34.74
C GLU A 150 -23.24 -31.54 35.61
N GLN A 151 -22.65 -30.40 35.24
CA GLN A 151 -22.00 -29.53 36.20
C GLN A 151 -22.46 -28.09 35.99
N GLU A 152 -23.56 -27.83 36.68
CA GLU A 152 -23.99 -26.55 37.20
C GLU A 152 -22.81 -25.77 37.79
N SER A 153 -22.61 -24.53 37.31
CA SER A 153 -21.83 -23.52 38.01
C SER A 153 -22.65 -22.24 38.05
N THR A 154 -23.24 -22.01 39.22
CA THR A 154 -23.96 -20.80 39.61
C THR A 154 -23.02 -19.58 39.61
N PRO A 155 -23.51 -18.38 39.24
CA PRO A 155 -22.71 -17.15 39.15
C PRO A 155 -22.62 -16.40 40.50
N ALA A 156 -21.61 -15.54 40.64
CA ALA A 156 -21.52 -14.52 41.69
C ALA A 156 -20.64 -13.33 41.25
N PRO A 157 -20.83 -12.11 41.81
CA PRO A 157 -20.96 -10.90 40.99
C PRO A 157 -19.90 -9.79 41.20
N ALA A 158 -20.01 -8.77 40.33
CA ALA A 158 -19.77 -7.32 40.52
C ALA A 158 -18.34 -6.76 40.61
N ALA A 159 -18.01 -5.89 39.65
CA ALA A 159 -17.77 -4.44 39.83
C ALA A 159 -17.05 -3.93 38.55
N ASP A 160 -17.74 -3.20 37.68
CA ASP A 160 -17.90 -1.73 37.72
C ASP A 160 -16.65 -0.98 37.20
N SER A 161 -16.80 -0.40 36.02
CA SER A 161 -16.07 0.77 35.53
C SER A 161 -16.91 1.36 34.39
N THR A 162 -17.74 2.33 34.74
CA THR A 162 -18.52 3.18 33.83
C THR A 162 -17.57 4.13 33.05
N PRO A 163 -18.07 4.79 32.00
CA PRO A 163 -17.34 5.24 30.81
C PRO A 163 -16.71 6.62 30.94
N ASP A 164 -15.68 6.88 30.11
CA ASP A 164 -15.24 8.23 29.76
C ASP A 164 -15.52 8.50 28.27
N ASP A 165 -16.32 9.54 28.09
CA ASP A 165 -16.88 10.11 26.87
C ASP A 165 -15.86 11.05 26.16
N PRO A 166 -16.20 11.63 24.99
CA PRO A 166 -15.29 11.85 23.86
C PRO A 166 -14.66 13.25 23.83
N MET A 167 -13.46 13.37 23.25
CA MET A 167 -13.15 14.42 22.26
C MET A 167 -11.70 14.40 21.76
N SER A 168 -11.59 14.74 20.48
CA SER A 168 -10.51 15.51 19.86
C SER A 168 -9.12 14.87 19.70
N ALA A 169 -8.78 14.55 18.45
CA ALA A 169 -7.61 15.15 17.80
C ALA A 169 -7.65 14.95 16.28
N LEU A 170 -8.17 15.95 15.57
CA LEU A 170 -7.79 16.23 14.19
C LEU A 170 -6.30 16.62 14.16
N GLY A 171 -5.50 15.92 13.35
CA GLY A 171 -4.08 16.24 13.13
C GLY A 171 -3.63 15.89 11.70
N PRO A 172 -2.93 16.78 10.98
CA PRO A 172 -2.76 16.68 9.53
C PRO A 172 -1.55 15.82 9.13
N VAL A 173 -1.77 14.59 8.68
CA VAL A 173 -0.71 13.82 7.98
C VAL A 173 -0.73 14.23 6.50
N GLY A 174 -0.28 15.47 6.26
CA GLY A 174 -0.09 16.06 4.94
C GLY A 174 1.08 17.05 4.89
N GLY A 175 2.00 16.99 5.87
CA GLY A 175 3.08 17.99 6.03
C GLY A 175 4.43 17.61 5.42
N ALA A 176 4.74 16.32 5.25
CA ALA A 176 6.10 15.91 4.87
C ALA A 176 6.40 16.12 3.37
N ILE A 177 5.40 15.96 2.49
CA ILE A 177 5.60 16.11 1.03
C ILE A 177 5.66 17.59 0.63
N GLY A 178 4.89 18.45 1.29
CA GLY A 178 4.89 19.89 1.04
C GLY A 178 6.22 20.57 1.40
N ALA A 179 6.87 20.13 2.49
CA ALA A 179 8.12 20.73 2.95
C ALA A 179 9.29 20.53 1.97
N ILE A 180 9.40 19.36 1.34
CA ILE A 180 10.49 19.05 0.39
C ILE A 180 10.30 19.83 -0.91
N ALA A 181 9.07 19.91 -1.44
CA ALA A 181 8.75 20.72 -2.61
C ALA A 181 8.98 22.22 -2.35
N LEU A 182 8.58 22.73 -1.18
CA LEU A 182 8.80 24.12 -0.77
C LEU A 182 10.29 24.46 -0.69
N ILE A 183 11.11 23.59 -0.10
CA ILE A 183 12.57 23.78 -0.01
C ILE A 183 13.19 23.81 -1.42
N GLY A 184 12.79 22.91 -2.31
CA GLY A 184 13.25 22.89 -3.70
C GLY A 184 12.91 24.18 -4.46
N ILE A 185 11.66 24.65 -4.34
CA ILE A 185 11.19 25.89 -4.96
C ILE A 185 11.95 27.11 -4.39
N ILE A 186 12.16 27.18 -3.08
CA ILE A 186 12.90 28.27 -2.42
C ILE A 186 14.35 28.32 -2.91
N VAL A 187 15.03 27.17 -3.01
CA VAL A 187 16.42 27.11 -3.52
C VAL A 187 16.49 27.57 -4.97
N ILE A 188 15.55 27.14 -5.83
CA ILE A 188 15.47 27.57 -7.23
C ILE A 188 15.21 29.09 -7.32
N LEU A 189 14.30 29.62 -6.49
CA LEU A 189 14.00 31.05 -6.47
C LEU A 189 15.22 31.87 -6.05
N LEU A 190 15.91 31.48 -4.97
CA LEU A 190 17.11 32.16 -4.46
C LEU A 190 18.25 32.14 -5.48
N LEU A 191 18.42 31.05 -6.23
CA LEU A 191 19.40 30.97 -7.32
C LEU A 191 19.04 31.87 -8.51
N ARG A 192 17.75 32.02 -8.84
CA ARG A 192 17.27 32.94 -9.89
C ARG A 192 17.38 34.41 -9.49
N LEU A 193 17.14 34.73 -8.22
CA LEU A 193 17.23 36.10 -7.66
C LEU A 193 18.69 36.56 -7.52
N ARG A 194 19.62 35.66 -7.18
CA ARG A 194 21.07 35.99 -7.14
C ARG A 194 21.70 36.20 -8.52
N GLY A 195 21.09 35.68 -9.58
CA GLY A 195 21.52 35.89 -10.97
C GLY A 195 21.16 37.25 -11.57
N ARG A 196 20.30 38.04 -10.89
CA ARG A 196 19.89 39.37 -11.34
C ARG A 196 20.45 40.43 -10.38
N ARG A 197 21.66 40.90 -10.65
CA ARG A 197 22.15 42.16 -10.06
C ARG A 197 21.60 43.32 -10.89
N PRO A 198 20.80 44.23 -10.30
CA PRO A 198 20.41 45.49 -10.92
C PRO A 198 21.34 46.64 -10.49
N GLY A 199 21.51 47.61 -11.40
CA GLY A 199 22.09 48.94 -11.15
C GLY A 199 23.61 49.00 -11.37
N GLY A 200 24.17 49.93 -12.13
CA GLY A 200 23.85 51.35 -12.32
C GLY A 200 25.20 52.06 -12.16
N GLY A 201 25.71 52.85 -13.09
CA GLY A 201 25.15 54.13 -13.51
C GLY A 201 25.90 55.23 -12.75
N ASP A 202 26.59 56.08 -13.51
CA ASP A 202 27.16 57.40 -13.13
C ASP A 202 28.43 57.35 -12.25
N GLY A 203 29.49 58.12 -12.45
CA GLY A 203 29.70 59.36 -13.19
C GLY A 203 30.74 60.17 -12.40
N ASP A 204 31.59 60.91 -13.11
CA ASP A 204 32.28 62.13 -12.66
C ASP A 204 33.74 62.12 -12.10
N SER A 205 34.49 63.04 -12.70
CA SER A 205 35.57 63.92 -12.18
C SER A 205 37.05 63.52 -12.10
N GLY A 206 37.87 64.33 -12.79
CA GLY A 206 39.25 64.71 -12.44
C GLY A 206 40.35 63.97 -13.23
N GLY A 207 41.11 64.54 -14.17
CA GLY A 207 41.45 65.93 -14.41
C GLY A 207 42.79 66.33 -13.77
N THR A 208 43.93 65.91 -14.35
CA THR A 208 45.29 66.53 -14.32
C THR A 208 46.13 65.79 -15.39
N GLY A 209 46.83 66.36 -16.37
CA GLY A 209 47.49 67.65 -16.50
C GLY A 209 48.96 67.42 -16.93
N GLY A 210 49.32 67.79 -18.17
CA GLY A 210 50.67 68.11 -18.71
C GLY A 210 51.79 67.03 -18.61
N THR A 211 52.87 66.99 -19.42
CA THR A 211 53.52 67.97 -20.30
C THR A 211 54.56 67.26 -21.20
N GLY A 212 54.79 67.77 -22.43
CA GLY A 212 56.07 67.75 -23.20
C GLY A 212 56.52 66.39 -23.78
N GLY A 213 56.98 66.23 -25.02
CA GLY A 213 57.64 67.14 -25.94
C GLY A 213 59.00 66.52 -26.38
N THR A 214 59.39 66.72 -27.65
CA THR A 214 60.67 66.37 -28.32
C THR A 214 60.83 64.89 -28.71
N GLU A 215 61.23 64.50 -29.93
CA GLU A 215 61.61 65.15 -31.19
C GLU A 215 61.39 64.14 -32.33
#